data_AF-A0AAD7H218-F1
#
_entry.id   AF-A0AAD7H218-F1
#
_cell.length_a   1.000
_cell.length_b   1.000
_cell.length_c   1.000
_cell.angle_alpha   90.00
_cell.angle_beta   90.00
_cell.angle_gamma   90.00
#
_symmetry.space_group_name_H-M   'P 1'
#
loop_
_entity.id
_entity.type
_entity.pdbx_description
1 polymer ?
#
loop_
_entity_poly.entity_id
_entity_poly.type
_entity_poly.pdbx_seq_one_letter_code
_entity_poly.pdbx_strand_id
1 'polypeptide(L)'
;MCNPKADRAWESLGPDPYLNGEGAFQTIMAVQSVGVQACANYLVANNQEHWCYGISALVDDRMMREMHSYPFLRSIEVRAPGVTSIMCSYNQLNGTSLCHNAGLLGPNGLVRSAGFQGAFFPSLRTIRLDSIDRTSYVVSDWGAPGATHDSIADNSNAGLDVEQPGDWILIGGGVHG
;
A
#
# COMPACT_ATOMS: atom_id res chain seq x y z
N MET A 1 -2.32 7.17 12.81
CA MET A 1 -2.32 6.71 14.21
C MET A 1 -3.59 7.17 14.92
N CYS A 2 -4.41 6.26 15.44
CA CYS A 2 -5.69 6.61 16.09
C CYS A 2 -5.76 6.27 17.59
N ASN A 3 -4.80 5.52 18.14
CA ASN A 3 -4.84 5.05 19.53
C ASN A 3 -3.43 4.92 20.11
N PRO A 4 -3.09 5.49 21.28
CA PRO A 4 -1.74 5.37 21.88
C PRO A 4 -1.31 3.93 22.22
N LYS A 5 -2.24 2.96 22.18
CA LYS A 5 -1.97 1.54 22.46
C LYS A 5 -1.63 0.71 21.22
N ALA A 6 -1.61 1.26 20.00
CA ALA A 6 -1.24 0.43 18.86
C ALA A 6 0.26 0.16 18.90
N ASP A 7 0.65 -1.12 18.85
CA ASP A 7 2.04 -1.51 19.10
C ASP A 7 3.02 -0.93 18.07
N ARG A 8 2.56 -0.64 16.85
CA ARG A 8 3.35 -0.02 15.78
C ARG A 8 3.19 1.51 15.69
N ALA A 9 2.75 2.14 16.78
CA ALA A 9 2.66 3.60 16.88
C ALA A 9 3.97 4.32 16.52
N TRP A 10 5.07 3.73 16.95
CA TRP A 10 6.41 4.30 16.86
C TRP A 10 6.94 4.36 15.42
N GLU A 11 6.35 3.59 14.49
CA GLU A 11 6.67 3.63 13.06
C GLU A 11 5.93 4.78 12.34
N SER A 12 4.88 5.33 12.96
CA SER A 12 4.13 6.47 12.45
C SER A 12 4.68 7.79 13.00
N LEU A 13 4.39 8.90 12.30
CA LEU A 13 4.84 10.23 12.70
C LEU A 13 3.90 10.93 13.71
N GLY A 14 2.80 10.28 14.07
CA GLY A 14 1.82 10.77 15.06
C GLY A 14 0.38 10.61 14.62
N PRO A 15 -0.58 11.24 15.33
CA PRO A 15 -2.01 11.16 15.00
C PRO A 15 -2.46 12.12 13.90
N ASP A 16 -1.69 13.17 13.63
CA ASP A 16 -2.06 14.20 12.66
C ASP A 16 -1.84 13.72 11.22
N PRO A 17 -2.87 13.67 10.36
CA PRO A 17 -2.72 13.20 8.98
C PRO A 17 -1.82 14.13 8.15
N TYR A 18 -1.82 15.42 8.44
CA TYR A 18 -0.97 16.38 7.72
C TYR A 18 0.52 16.12 8.00
N LEU A 19 0.90 15.99 9.27
CA LEU A 19 2.26 15.65 9.68
C LEU A 19 2.73 14.32 9.10
N ASN A 20 1.86 13.29 9.10
CA ASN A 20 2.20 12.01 8.47
C ASN A 20 2.43 12.17 6.96
N GLY A 21 1.60 12.94 6.26
CA GLY A 21 1.75 13.18 4.82
C GLY A 21 3.02 13.94 4.47
N GLU A 22 3.34 15.02 5.18
CA GLU A 22 4.56 15.80 4.92
C GLU A 22 5.83 15.03 5.29
N GLY A 23 5.84 14.29 6.40
CA GLY A 23 7.00 13.48 6.73
C GLY A 23 7.18 12.28 5.80
N ALA A 24 6.09 11.68 5.32
CA ALA A 24 6.17 10.68 4.24
C ALA A 24 6.75 11.28 2.96
N PHE A 25 6.26 12.45 2.53
CA PHE A 25 6.77 13.19 1.36
C PHE A 25 8.29 13.40 1.43
N GLN A 26 8.79 13.95 2.55
CA GLN A 26 10.21 14.23 2.73
C GLN A 26 11.04 12.95 2.80
N THR A 27 10.52 11.91 3.46
CA THR A 27 11.20 10.61 3.58
C THR A 27 11.33 9.94 2.22
N ILE A 28 10.26 9.89 1.44
CA ILE A 28 10.26 9.31 0.09
C ILE A 28 11.20 10.08 -0.83
N MET A 29 11.17 11.41 -0.79
CA MET A 29 12.09 12.24 -1.57
C MET A 29 13.55 11.94 -1.22
N ALA A 30 13.89 11.86 0.08
CA ALA A 30 15.24 11.56 0.53
C ALA A 30 15.70 10.15 0.14
N VAL A 31 14.88 9.13 0.39
CA VAL A 31 15.20 7.73 0.06
C VAL A 31 15.38 7.55 -1.45
N GLN A 32 14.53 8.17 -2.26
CA GLN A 32 14.63 8.04 -3.71
C GLN A 32 15.76 8.88 -4.32
N SER A 33 16.23 9.92 -3.62
CA SER A 33 17.36 10.74 -4.09
C SER A 33 18.68 9.97 -4.21
N VAL A 34 18.85 8.89 -3.44
CA VAL A 34 20.04 8.01 -3.48
C VAL A 34 19.86 6.82 -4.43
N GLY A 35 18.80 6.80 -5.23
CA GLY A 35 18.52 5.75 -6.21
C GLY A 35 17.78 4.53 -5.65
N VAL A 36 17.41 4.50 -4.37
CA VAL A 36 16.59 3.43 -3.77
C VAL A 36 15.11 3.65 -4.07
N GLN A 37 14.29 2.60 -4.02
CA GLN A 37 12.83 2.68 -4.17
C GLN A 37 12.19 2.76 -2.78
N ALA A 38 11.32 3.76 -2.57
CA ALA A 38 10.56 3.88 -1.33
C ALA A 38 9.22 3.15 -1.44
N CYS A 39 8.82 2.48 -0.36
CA CYS A 39 7.53 1.82 -0.24
C CYS A 39 6.68 2.51 0.84
N ALA A 40 5.51 3.03 0.49
CA ALA A 40 4.57 3.58 1.46
C ALA A 40 3.66 2.49 2.01
N ASN A 41 3.68 2.30 3.32
CA ASN A 41 2.89 1.30 4.04
C ASN A 41 2.14 1.96 5.23
N TYR A 42 1.03 1.42 5.76
CA TYR A 42 0.18 0.35 5.24
C TYR A 42 -1.13 0.93 4.70
N LEU A 43 -1.41 0.73 3.41
CA LEU A 43 -2.61 1.22 2.74
C LEU A 43 -3.80 0.29 3.04
N VAL A 44 -4.87 0.68 3.73
CA VAL A 44 -5.16 1.86 4.55
C VAL A 44 -5.65 1.41 5.92
N ALA A 45 -5.70 2.32 6.90
CA ALA A 45 -6.37 2.10 8.17
C ALA A 45 -5.82 0.97 9.07
N ASN A 46 -4.56 0.57 8.89
CA ASN A 46 -3.86 -0.35 9.79
C ASN A 46 -3.44 0.34 11.10
N ASN A 47 -4.38 0.61 12.00
CA ASN A 47 -4.09 1.32 13.26
C ASN A 47 -4.20 0.40 14.50
N GLN A 48 -4.35 -0.91 14.31
CA GLN A 48 -4.51 -1.88 15.39
C GLN A 48 -3.81 -3.20 15.04
N GLU A 49 -2.80 -3.56 15.83
CA GLU A 49 -2.07 -4.82 15.67
C GLU A 49 -2.82 -6.03 16.22
N HIS A 50 -3.59 -5.83 17.29
CA HIS A 50 -4.37 -6.90 17.89
C HIS A 50 -5.40 -7.43 16.88
N TRP A 51 -5.14 -8.63 16.36
CA TRP A 51 -5.93 -9.32 15.33
C TRP A 51 -5.91 -8.62 13.97
N CYS A 52 -4.78 -8.02 13.59
CA CYS A 52 -4.62 -7.34 12.30
C CYS A 52 -4.99 -8.20 11.07
N TYR A 53 -4.83 -9.52 11.15
CA TYR A 53 -5.22 -10.49 10.10
C TYR A 53 -6.73 -10.71 9.95
N GLY A 54 -7.53 -10.41 10.97
CA GLY A 54 -8.97 -10.74 11.01
C GLY A 54 -9.89 -9.56 11.28
N ILE A 55 -9.35 -8.39 11.63
CA ILE A 55 -10.15 -7.22 11.94
C ILE A 55 -10.61 -6.50 10.68
N SER A 56 -11.86 -6.02 10.70
CA SER A 56 -12.38 -5.09 9.70
C SER A 56 -12.46 -3.70 10.29
N ALA A 57 -11.73 -2.76 9.71
CA ALA A 57 -11.86 -1.34 9.99
C ALA A 57 -13.18 -0.84 9.36
N LEU A 58 -14.08 -0.33 10.20
CA LEU A 58 -15.31 0.32 9.76
C LEU A 58 -15.07 1.82 9.72
N VAL A 59 -14.94 2.36 8.51
CA VAL A 59 -14.56 3.76 8.31
C VAL A 59 -15.51 4.38 7.29
N ASP A 60 -16.04 5.55 7.62
CA ASP A 60 -16.88 6.34 6.72
C ASP A 60 -16.05 7.03 5.62
N ASP A 61 -16.70 7.38 4.51
CA ASP A 61 -16.04 7.96 3.34
C ASP A 61 -15.28 9.26 3.65
N ARG A 62 -15.79 10.07 4.59
CA ARG A 62 -15.16 11.33 4.95
C ARG A 62 -13.89 11.08 5.75
N MET A 63 -13.95 10.25 6.78
CA MET A 63 -12.78 9.83 7.56
C MET A 63 -11.74 9.13 6.68
N MET A 64 -12.18 8.29 5.74
CA MET A 64 -11.30 7.64 4.76
C MET A 64 -10.53 8.67 3.93
N ARG A 65 -11.22 9.69 3.40
CA ARG A 65 -10.61 10.73 2.57
C ARG A 65 -9.71 11.67 3.37
N GLU A 66 -10.24 12.24 4.45
CA GLU A 66 -9.56 13.30 5.21
C GLU A 66 -8.42 12.77 6.09
N MET A 67 -8.57 11.59 6.70
CA MET A 67 -7.60 11.10 7.69
C MET A 67 -6.73 9.95 7.17
N HIS A 68 -7.33 8.90 6.59
CA HIS A 68 -6.56 7.71 6.23
C HIS A 68 -5.87 7.78 4.86
N SER A 69 -6.50 8.44 3.87
CA SER A 69 -5.95 8.52 2.51
C SER A 69 -4.94 9.64 2.33
N TYR A 70 -5.10 10.76 3.05
CA TYR A 70 -4.28 11.97 2.86
C TYR A 70 -2.77 11.70 2.86
N PRO A 71 -2.18 10.92 3.79
CA PRO A 71 -0.74 10.66 3.78
C PRO A 71 -0.26 9.93 2.51
N PHE A 72 -1.09 9.02 1.97
CA PHE A 72 -0.78 8.28 0.75
C PHE A 72 -0.93 9.16 -0.49
N LEU A 73 -1.98 9.97 -0.55
CA LEU A 73 -2.14 10.97 -1.62
C LEU A 73 -0.93 11.92 -1.67
N ARG A 74 -0.49 12.39 -0.50
CA ARG A 74 0.68 13.26 -0.39
C ARG A 74 1.99 12.57 -0.80
N SER A 75 2.10 11.27 -0.54
CA SER A 75 3.23 10.43 -0.97
C SER A 75 3.28 10.26 -2.49
N ILE A 76 2.13 10.25 -3.16
CA ILE A 76 2.02 10.15 -4.63
C ILE A 76 2.37 11.49 -5.29
N GLU A 77 2.02 12.61 -4.66
CA GLU A 77 2.30 13.97 -5.16
C GLU A 77 3.80 14.36 -5.17
N VAL A 78 4.69 13.53 -4.61
CA VAL A 78 6.14 13.77 -4.66
C VAL A 78 6.54 13.95 -6.13
N ARG A 79 7.20 15.09 -6.44
CA ARG A 79 7.57 15.45 -7.81
C ARG A 79 8.31 14.27 -8.48
N ALA A 80 7.93 13.97 -9.73
CA ALA A 80 8.32 12.80 -10.51
C ALA A 80 9.65 12.17 -10.06
N PRO A 81 9.64 10.89 -9.63
CA PRO A 81 8.66 9.87 -10.03
C PRO A 81 7.50 9.57 -9.05
N GLY A 82 7.26 10.37 -8.00
CA GLY A 82 6.29 9.97 -6.96
C GLY A 82 6.81 8.80 -6.12
N VAL A 83 6.00 8.24 -5.21
CA VAL A 83 6.36 7.01 -4.49
C VAL A 83 6.46 5.83 -5.46
N THR A 84 7.50 5.01 -5.33
CA THR A 84 7.73 3.89 -6.25
C THR A 84 6.85 2.67 -5.94
N SER A 85 6.56 2.38 -4.67
CA SER A 85 5.66 1.29 -4.32
C SER A 85 4.73 1.61 -3.17
N ILE A 86 3.56 0.97 -3.15
CA ILE A 86 2.59 1.08 -2.06
C ILE A 86 2.25 -0.33 -1.57
N MET A 87 2.24 -0.52 -0.26
CA MET A 87 1.94 -1.79 0.38
C MET A 87 0.50 -1.80 0.91
N CYS A 88 -0.32 -2.75 0.47
CA CYS A 88 -1.64 -2.98 1.06
C CYS A 88 -1.52 -3.63 2.44
N SER A 89 -2.45 -3.34 3.34
CA SER A 89 -2.43 -3.82 4.72
C SER A 89 -3.04 -5.22 4.91
N TYR A 90 -2.76 -5.85 6.06
CA TYR A 90 -3.36 -7.09 6.56
C TYR A 90 -4.88 -7.02 6.76
N ASN A 91 -5.38 -5.90 7.26
CA ASN A 91 -6.75 -5.80 7.74
C ASN A 91 -7.76 -5.71 6.60
N GLN A 92 -9.04 -5.86 6.97
CA GLN A 92 -10.15 -5.59 6.07
C GLN A 92 -10.63 -4.15 6.24
N LEU A 93 -11.21 -3.59 5.18
CA LEU A 93 -11.92 -2.32 5.19
C LEU A 93 -13.38 -2.58 4.80
N ASN A 94 -14.31 -2.27 5.70
CA ASN A 94 -15.74 -2.52 5.50
C ASN A 94 -16.05 -3.95 5.02
N GLY A 95 -15.33 -4.95 5.57
CA GLY A 95 -15.50 -6.38 5.26
C GLY A 95 -14.76 -6.90 4.03
N THR A 96 -14.02 -6.06 3.31
CA THR A 96 -13.22 -6.46 2.13
C THR A 96 -11.73 -6.41 2.46
N SER A 97 -10.96 -7.45 2.09
CA SER A 97 -9.49 -7.42 2.25
C SER A 97 -8.89 -6.26 1.47
N LEU A 98 -7.95 -5.55 2.06
CA LEU A 98 -7.35 -4.35 1.46
C LEU A 98 -6.54 -4.65 0.21
N CYS A 99 -5.86 -5.80 0.18
CA CYS A 99 -5.11 -6.27 -0.98
C CYS A 99 -6.02 -6.75 -2.14
N HIS A 100 -7.30 -7.01 -1.84
CA HIS A 100 -8.33 -7.41 -2.79
C HIS A 100 -9.35 -6.26 -3.03
N ASN A 101 -9.04 -5.01 -2.65
CA ASN A 101 -10.00 -3.92 -2.77
C ASN A 101 -9.79 -3.13 -4.08
N ALA A 102 -10.58 -3.46 -5.10
CA ALA A 102 -10.57 -2.76 -6.38
C ALA A 102 -10.91 -1.26 -6.28
N GLY A 103 -11.65 -0.84 -5.24
CA GLY A 103 -11.94 0.57 -4.98
C GLY A 103 -10.73 1.36 -4.46
N LEU A 104 -9.69 0.67 -3.97
CA LEU A 104 -8.45 1.29 -3.52
C LEU A 104 -7.33 1.16 -4.55
N LEU A 105 -7.12 -0.06 -5.05
CA LEU A 105 -5.98 -0.45 -5.89
C LEU A 105 -6.29 -0.48 -7.38
N GLY A 106 -7.56 -0.69 -7.73
CA GLY A 106 -7.99 -0.93 -9.10
C GLY A 106 -7.80 0.29 -10.01
N PRO A 107 -8.09 0.16 -11.31
CA PRO A 107 -7.82 1.21 -12.31
C PRO A 107 -8.47 2.56 -11.98
N ASN A 108 -9.65 2.53 -11.35
CA ASN A 108 -10.38 3.72 -10.89
C ASN A 108 -10.30 3.90 -9.36
N GLY A 109 -9.42 3.16 -8.70
CA GLY A 109 -9.28 3.18 -7.25
C GLY A 109 -8.61 4.45 -6.75
N LEU A 110 -8.73 4.70 -5.46
CA LEU A 110 -8.19 5.86 -4.75
C LEU A 110 -6.75 6.20 -5.19
N VAL A 111 -5.87 5.20 -5.20
CA VAL A 111 -4.44 5.38 -5.47
C VAL A 111 -4.18 5.72 -6.94
N ARG A 112 -4.82 5.02 -7.87
CA ARG A 112 -4.68 5.28 -9.32
C ARG A 112 -5.27 6.62 -9.73
N SER A 113 -6.42 6.99 -9.13
CA SER A 113 -7.07 8.29 -9.37
C SER A 113 -6.22 9.48 -8.92
N ALA A 114 -5.35 9.28 -7.93
CA ALA A 114 -4.41 10.28 -7.42
C ALA A 114 -3.15 10.45 -8.29
N GLY A 115 -3.01 9.69 -9.38
CA GLY A 115 -1.87 9.76 -10.28
C GLY A 115 -0.77 8.75 -9.98
N PHE A 116 -1.01 7.74 -9.14
CA PHE A 116 -0.08 6.62 -8.97
C PHE A 116 -0.05 5.75 -10.24
N GLN A 117 0.88 6.08 -11.14
CA GLN A 117 1.09 5.39 -12.40
C GLN A 117 1.61 3.99 -12.14
N GLY A 118 0.76 3.02 -12.44
CA GLY A 118 1.07 1.63 -12.17
C GLY A 118 2.11 1.03 -13.05
N ALA A 119 2.35 -0.24 -12.76
CA ALA A 119 3.02 -1.17 -13.62
C ALA A 119 2.23 -1.49 -14.89
N PHE A 120 1.92 -0.45 -15.66
CA PHE A 120 1.69 -0.61 -17.06
C PHE A 120 3.04 -0.81 -17.72
N PHE A 121 3.48 -2.07 -17.83
CA PHE A 121 4.53 -2.45 -18.77
C PHE A 121 4.05 -2.00 -20.17
N PRO A 122 4.53 -0.87 -20.74
CA PRO A 122 4.12 -0.50 -22.06
C PRO A 122 4.79 -1.51 -23.00
N SER A 123 3.98 -2.25 -23.76
CA SER A 123 4.35 -3.13 -24.87
C SER A 123 5.76 -2.85 -25.41
N LEU A 124 6.76 -3.62 -24.95
CA LEU A 124 8.15 -3.93 -25.40
C LEU A 124 8.88 -3.08 -26.47
N ARG A 125 8.40 -1.91 -26.90
CA ARG A 125 8.87 -1.21 -28.11
C ARG A 125 9.46 0.18 -27.83
N THR A 126 9.38 0.67 -26.60
CA THR A 126 10.04 1.92 -26.21
C THR A 126 10.61 1.81 -24.79
N ILE A 127 11.51 0.84 -24.57
CA ILE A 127 12.40 0.90 -23.40
C ILE A 127 13.56 1.83 -23.79
N ARG A 128 13.45 3.09 -23.38
CA ARG A 128 14.57 4.02 -23.36
C ARG A 128 15.32 3.78 -22.06
N LEU A 129 16.53 3.22 -22.15
CA LEU A 129 17.41 2.95 -20.99
C LEU A 129 17.86 4.23 -20.27
N ASP A 130 17.65 5.39 -20.89
CA ASP A 130 17.97 6.73 -20.43
C ASP A 130 16.83 7.43 -19.68
N SER A 131 15.59 6.94 -19.77
CA SER A 131 14.52 7.26 -18.83
C SER A 131 14.31 6.08 -17.91
N ILE A 132 14.68 6.23 -16.64
CA ILE A 132 14.08 5.43 -15.58
C ILE A 132 12.59 5.82 -15.57
N ASP A 133 11.80 5.24 -16.48
CA ASP A 133 10.34 5.22 -16.42
C ASP A 133 10.00 4.30 -15.24
N ARG A 134 10.17 4.86 -14.04
CA ARG A 134 10.00 4.20 -12.74
C ARG A 134 8.53 3.87 -12.59
N THR A 135 8.26 2.66 -13.01
CA THR A 135 6.96 2.01 -13.03
C THR A 135 6.57 1.70 -11.58
N SER A 136 5.54 2.35 -11.04
CA SER A 136 5.15 2.15 -9.64
C SER A 136 4.28 0.91 -9.46
N TYR A 137 4.46 0.15 -8.38
CA TYR A 137 3.75 -1.12 -8.18
C TYR A 137 3.13 -1.24 -6.79
N VAL A 138 2.03 -1.98 -6.71
CA VAL A 138 1.36 -2.33 -5.45
C VAL A 138 1.85 -3.68 -4.97
N VAL A 139 2.27 -3.75 -3.72
CA VAL A 139 2.79 -4.96 -3.10
C VAL A 139 1.91 -5.38 -1.92
N SER A 140 1.78 -6.68 -1.67
CA SER A 140 1.12 -7.15 -0.46
C SER A 140 2.02 -7.05 0.75
N ASP A 141 1.43 -6.82 1.93
CA ASP A 141 2.13 -7.10 3.18
C ASP A 141 2.37 -8.62 3.32
N TRP A 142 3.29 -8.95 4.21
CA TRP A 142 3.88 -10.28 4.31
C TRP A 142 2.90 -11.32 4.86
N GLY A 143 2.33 -12.16 4.00
CA GLY A 143 1.30 -13.12 4.43
C GLY A 143 -0.08 -12.46 4.57
N ALA A 144 -0.35 -11.36 3.86
CA ALA A 144 -1.64 -10.67 3.98
C ALA A 144 -2.82 -11.59 3.57
N PRO A 145 -3.85 -11.74 4.44
CA PRO A 145 -5.04 -12.54 4.15
C PRO A 145 -5.77 -11.98 2.94
N GLY A 146 -6.07 -12.86 2.01
CA GLY A 146 -6.64 -12.48 0.72
C GLY A 146 -5.65 -11.89 -0.27
N ALA A 147 -4.35 -11.81 0.04
CA ALA A 147 -3.28 -11.60 -0.94
C ALA A 147 -2.54 -12.91 -1.26
N THR A 148 -2.28 -13.73 -0.24
CA THR A 148 -1.41 -14.93 -0.29
C THR A 148 -2.16 -16.26 -0.38
N HIS A 149 -3.50 -16.26 -0.24
CA HIS A 149 -4.31 -17.48 -0.17
C HIS A 149 -5.65 -17.40 -0.93
N ASP A 150 -5.91 -16.29 -1.64
CA ASP A 150 -7.07 -16.13 -2.52
C ASP A 150 -6.69 -16.44 -3.98
N SER A 151 -7.66 -16.41 -4.89
CA SER A 151 -7.36 -16.61 -6.30
C SER A 151 -6.46 -15.47 -6.82
N ILE A 152 -5.29 -15.82 -7.34
CA ILE A 152 -4.31 -14.89 -7.94
C ILE A 152 -5.01 -13.98 -8.98
N ALA A 153 -5.96 -14.54 -9.72
CA ALA A 153 -6.72 -13.80 -10.72
C ALA A 153 -7.52 -12.65 -10.10
N ASP A 154 -8.18 -12.87 -8.96
CA ASP A 154 -9.01 -11.85 -8.34
C ASP A 154 -8.15 -10.71 -7.74
N ASN A 155 -7.01 -11.05 -7.15
CA ASN A 155 -6.07 -10.07 -6.59
C ASN A 155 -5.40 -9.22 -7.68
N SER A 156 -4.96 -9.86 -8.77
CA SER A 156 -4.44 -9.13 -9.92
C SER A 156 -5.50 -8.24 -10.58
N ASN A 157 -6.75 -8.72 -10.69
CA ASN A 157 -7.87 -7.92 -11.20
C ASN A 157 -8.22 -6.75 -10.27
N ALA A 158 -8.02 -6.90 -8.95
CA ALA A 158 -8.21 -5.84 -7.97
C ALA A 158 -7.10 -4.78 -8.02
N GLY A 159 -5.96 -5.06 -8.65
CA GLY A 159 -4.85 -4.12 -8.85
C GLY A 159 -3.60 -4.39 -7.99
N LEU A 160 -3.49 -5.60 -7.42
CA LEU A 160 -2.26 -6.06 -6.77
C LEU A 160 -1.22 -6.47 -7.84
N ASP A 161 -0.04 -5.88 -7.79
CA ASP A 161 1.03 -6.14 -8.78
C ASP A 161 2.01 -7.23 -8.29
N VAL A 162 2.29 -7.27 -6.99
CA VAL A 162 3.25 -8.21 -6.37
C VAL A 162 2.72 -8.76 -5.05
N GLU A 163 2.77 -10.07 -4.89
CA GLU A 163 2.49 -10.77 -3.64
C GLU A 163 3.78 -11.02 -2.85
N GLN A 164 3.74 -10.88 -1.52
CA GLN A 164 4.85 -11.20 -0.62
C GLN A 164 4.43 -12.15 0.51
N PRO A 165 5.25 -13.18 0.82
CA PRO A 165 6.48 -13.61 0.15
C PRO A 165 6.27 -14.56 -1.05
N GLY A 166 5.03 -14.70 -1.54
CA GLY A 166 4.63 -15.73 -2.51
C GLY A 166 4.18 -17.02 -1.79
N ASP A 167 3.90 -18.07 -2.58
CA ASP A 167 3.29 -19.36 -2.18
C ASP A 167 3.90 -20.09 -0.96
N TRP A 168 5.03 -19.65 -0.41
CA TRP A 168 5.72 -20.30 0.70
C TRP A 168 6.06 -19.32 1.83
N ILE A 169 5.22 -19.32 2.87
CA ILE A 169 5.55 -18.75 4.17
C ILE A 169 5.98 -19.87 5.11
N LEU A 170 7.23 -19.82 5.58
CA LEU A 170 7.72 -20.61 6.71
C LEU A 170 7.76 -19.69 7.93
N ILE A 171 6.57 -19.27 8.38
CA ILE A 171 6.41 -18.67 9.71
C ILE A 171 6.42 -19.83 10.69
N GLY A 172 7.26 -19.74 11.71
CA GLY A 172 7.48 -20.80 12.68
C GLY A 172 6.19 -21.53 13.08
N GLY A 173 6.12 -22.81 12.70
CA GLY A 173 5.19 -23.80 13.26
C GLY A 173 3.76 -23.78 12.71
N GLY A 174 3.56 -24.04 11.41
CA GLY A 174 2.25 -24.49 10.92
C GLY A 174 2.09 -24.38 9.42
N VAL A 175 2.20 -25.51 8.72
CA VAL A 175 1.79 -25.62 7.32
C VAL A 175 0.27 -25.80 7.30
N HIS A 176 -0.45 -24.87 6.69
CA HIS A 176 -1.83 -25.10 6.26
C HIS A 176 -1.85 -25.02 4.74
N GLY A 177 -1.93 -26.20 4.12
CA GLY A 177 -2.30 -26.38 2.72
C GLY A 177 -3.78 -26.68 2.56
#